data_AF-A0A429Z8W8-F1
#
_entry.id   AF-A0A429Z8W8-F1
#
_cell.length_a   1.000
_cell.length_b   1.000
_cell.length_c   1.000
_cell.angle_alpha   90.00
_cell.angle_beta   90.00
_cell.angle_gamma   90.00
#
_symmetry.space_group_name_H-M   'P 1'
#
loop_
_entity.id
_entity.type
_entity.pdbx_description
1 polymer ?
#
loop_
_entity_poly.entity_id
_entity_poly.type
_entity_poly.pdbx_seq_one_letter_code
_entity_poly.pdbx_strand_id
1 'polypeptide(L)'
;MSFKDFFHKKDKHKHQLSTEEQQLYKRIQLAETKYQQLMMNIVKLQEEQEQLNAMIAKHKETNRLLLAEMDDYQGYIQNMKDFALFTEEKHIQQLDGYQFESYLAELLSMIGYNTFVTNASGDQGIDIIAEKSGVKFGIQCKLYHSSVGNKAIQECFTGIKIYECDYGIVCTNNYFTPSAKEAAEKTDIELWDHDYLMGLVAQKLDKKALGHSFEPTPSSTKSSGAVTKTDDLFDQVVTFTKSVQSISISMLTQKFPIQYNRAARFIDQMAHLGIIAEGAENEPRKVRH
;
A
#
# COMPACT_ATOMS: atom_id res chain seq x y z
N MET A 1 47.54 46.87 -28.20
CA MET A 1 48.76 46.85 -27.38
C MET A 1 48.42 46.05 -26.14
N SER A 2 48.94 44.83 -26.02
CA SER A 2 48.70 44.00 -24.84
C SER A 2 49.18 44.72 -23.58
N PHE A 3 48.58 44.48 -22.41
CA PHE A 3 49.08 45.00 -21.14
C PHE A 3 50.56 44.60 -20.95
N LYS A 4 50.94 43.41 -21.44
CA LYS A 4 52.35 42.98 -21.56
C LYS A 4 53.20 43.95 -22.38
N ASP A 5 52.71 44.44 -23.52
CA ASP A 5 53.45 45.34 -24.41
C ASP A 5 53.63 46.75 -23.83
N PHE A 6 52.66 47.22 -23.05
CA PHE A 6 52.75 48.50 -22.34
C PHE A 6 53.82 48.45 -21.23
N PHE A 7 53.92 47.34 -20.51
CA PHE A 7 54.87 47.18 -19.41
C PHE A 7 56.25 46.66 -19.83
N HIS A 8 56.39 45.90 -20.92
CA HIS A 8 57.70 45.54 -21.48
C HIS A 8 58.51 46.77 -21.91
N LYS A 9 57.83 47.85 -22.33
CA LYS A 9 58.46 49.16 -22.55
C LYS A 9 58.96 49.82 -21.26
N LYS A 10 58.31 49.58 -20.12
CA LYS A 10 58.67 50.14 -18.80
C LYS A 10 59.69 49.28 -18.02
N ASP A 11 59.88 48.00 -18.36
CA ASP A 11 60.89 47.12 -17.77
C ASP A 11 62.33 47.65 -17.95
N LYS A 12 62.60 48.44 -19.00
CA LYS A 12 63.89 49.15 -19.19
C LYS A 12 64.16 50.26 -18.16
N HIS A 13 63.18 50.66 -17.34
CA HIS A 13 63.27 51.76 -16.36
C HIS A 13 62.78 51.35 -14.96
N LYS A 14 63.00 50.09 -14.56
CA LYS A 14 62.58 49.55 -13.25
C LYS A 14 63.10 50.36 -12.04
N HIS A 15 64.19 51.12 -12.20
CA HIS A 15 64.78 51.99 -11.17
C HIS A 15 64.12 53.39 -11.02
N GLN A 16 63.07 53.71 -11.78
CA GLN A 16 62.36 55.00 -11.70
C GLN A 16 60.90 54.89 -11.20
N LEU A 17 60.43 53.70 -10.81
CA LEU A 17 59.06 53.50 -10.33
C LEU A 17 58.94 53.83 -8.83
N SER A 18 57.86 54.53 -8.45
CA SER A 18 57.55 54.82 -7.05
C SER A 18 57.25 53.52 -6.26
N THR A 19 57.36 53.58 -4.93
CA THR A 19 57.04 52.44 -4.06
C THR A 19 55.61 51.92 -4.27
N GLU A 20 54.65 52.82 -4.54
CA GLU A 20 53.25 52.47 -4.84
C GLU A 20 53.11 51.75 -6.19
N GLU A 21 53.82 52.20 -7.23
CA GLU A 21 53.82 51.54 -8.54
C GLU A 21 54.41 50.12 -8.46
N GLN A 22 55.45 49.92 -7.64
CA GLN A 22 56.05 48.59 -7.40
C GLN A 22 55.09 47.65 -6.66
N GLN A 23 54.32 48.16 -5.69
CA GLN A 23 53.29 47.38 -5.00
C GLN A 23 52.13 47.00 -5.93
N LEU A 24 51.66 47.94 -6.76
CA LEU A 24 50.62 47.69 -7.75
C LEU A 24 51.05 46.61 -8.75
N TYR A 25 52.29 46.66 -9.22
CA TYR A 25 52.85 45.64 -10.12
C TYR A 25 52.83 44.23 -9.51
N LYS A 26 53.24 44.09 -8.24
CA LYS A 26 53.16 42.81 -7.52
C LYS A 26 51.73 42.28 -7.41
N ARG A 27 50.75 43.16 -7.14
CA ARG A 27 49.32 42.78 -7.07
C ARG A 27 48.78 42.31 -8.42
N ILE A 28 49.18 42.97 -9.51
CA ILE A 28 48.80 42.58 -10.88
C ILE A 28 49.38 41.19 -11.22
N GLN A 29 50.68 40.95 -11.00
CA GLN A 29 51.28 39.64 -11.25
C GLN A 29 50.64 38.51 -10.42
N LEU A 30 50.32 38.78 -9.15
CA LEU A 30 49.59 37.84 -8.31
C LEU A 30 48.18 37.56 -8.87
N ALA A 31 47.46 38.58 -9.34
CA ALA A 31 46.15 38.42 -9.97
C ALA A 31 46.23 37.60 -11.27
N GLU A 32 47.24 37.84 -12.10
CA GLU A 32 47.50 37.05 -13.32
C GLU A 32 47.75 35.59 -12.99
N THR A 33 48.57 35.29 -11.97
CA THR A 33 48.85 33.91 -11.56
C THR A 33 47.60 33.22 -11.02
N LYS A 34 46.81 33.92 -10.20
CA LYS A 34 45.52 33.40 -9.71
C LYS A 34 44.53 33.14 -10.85
N TYR A 35 44.49 34.02 -11.86
CA TYR A 35 43.66 33.83 -13.04
C TYR A 35 44.09 32.59 -13.82
N GLN A 36 45.39 32.40 -14.07
CA GLN A 36 45.90 31.20 -14.75
C GLN A 36 45.55 29.91 -13.97
N GLN A 37 45.71 29.94 -12.64
CA GLN A 37 45.32 28.80 -11.80
C GLN A 37 43.82 28.51 -11.88
N LEU A 38 42.97 29.54 -11.85
CA LEU A 38 41.53 29.40 -11.98
C LEU A 38 41.13 28.79 -13.33
N MET A 39 41.76 29.25 -14.42
CA MET A 39 41.53 28.68 -15.75
C MET A 39 41.90 27.20 -15.81
N MET A 40 43.01 26.80 -15.20
CA MET A 40 43.42 25.39 -15.14
C MET A 40 42.42 24.54 -14.34
N ASN A 41 41.91 25.08 -13.23
CA ASN A 41 40.88 24.40 -12.43
C ASN A 41 39.55 24.25 -13.20
N ILE A 42 39.15 25.25 -13.98
CA ILE A 42 37.93 25.18 -14.82
C ILE A 42 38.05 24.04 -15.84
N VAL A 43 39.18 23.94 -16.54
CA VAL A 43 39.41 22.86 -17.52
C VAL A 43 39.33 21.50 -16.84
N LYS A 44 39.97 21.34 -15.68
CA LYS A 44 39.90 20.08 -14.92
C LYS A 44 38.47 19.73 -14.48
N LEU A 45 37.70 20.71 -14.01
CA LEU A 45 36.30 20.50 -13.63
C LEU A 45 35.42 20.11 -14.82
N GLN A 46 35.71 20.65 -16.02
CA GLN A 46 35.01 20.26 -17.25
C GLN A 46 35.30 18.81 -17.62
N GLU A 47 36.56 18.37 -17.53
CA GLU A 47 36.93 16.97 -17.75
C GLU A 47 36.25 16.01 -16.75
N GLU A 48 36.22 16.38 -15.45
CA GLU A 48 35.52 15.61 -14.42
C GLU A 48 34.00 15.55 -14.68
N GLN A 49 33.40 16.64 -15.14
CA GLN A 49 31.97 16.70 -15.49
C GLN A 49 31.65 15.80 -16.69
N GLU A 50 32.51 15.74 -17.71
CA GLU A 50 32.34 14.85 -18.86
C GLU A 50 32.43 13.37 -18.44
N GLN A 51 33.38 13.03 -17.58
CA GLN A 51 33.50 11.66 -17.03
C GLN A 51 32.26 11.25 -16.23
N LEU A 52 31.75 12.16 -15.38
CA LEU A 52 30.53 11.91 -14.61
C LEU A 52 29.31 11.70 -15.52
N ASN A 53 29.18 12.53 -16.56
CA ASN A 53 28.09 12.40 -17.54
C ASN A 53 28.14 11.05 -18.29
N ALA A 54 29.33 10.59 -18.66
CA ALA A 54 29.52 9.28 -19.27
C ALA A 54 29.12 8.14 -18.31
N MET A 55 29.47 8.24 -17.04
CA MET A 55 29.07 7.27 -16.02
C MET A 55 27.55 7.23 -15.82
N ILE A 56 26.89 8.39 -15.78
CA ILE A 56 25.43 8.50 -15.69
C ILE A 56 24.76 7.85 -16.90
N ALA A 57 25.27 8.10 -18.11
CA ALA A 57 24.73 7.50 -19.33
C ALA A 57 24.82 5.97 -19.30
N LYS A 58 25.97 5.43 -18.85
CA LYS A 58 26.15 3.98 -18.68
C LYS A 58 25.17 3.40 -17.66
N HIS A 59 25.03 4.03 -16.49
CA HIS A 59 24.15 3.54 -15.44
C HIS A 59 22.67 3.59 -15.87
N LYS A 60 22.26 4.61 -16.62
CA LYS A 60 20.91 4.69 -17.21
C LYS A 60 20.62 3.51 -18.12
N GLU A 61 21.57 3.13 -18.98
CA GLU A 61 21.37 1.96 -19.86
C GLU A 61 21.34 0.65 -19.07
N THR A 62 22.18 0.48 -18.05
CA THR A 62 22.12 -0.69 -17.15
C THR A 62 20.76 -0.79 -16.45
N ASN A 63 20.24 0.32 -15.93
CA ASN A 63 18.92 0.34 -15.29
C ASN A 63 17.80 0.04 -16.29
N ARG A 64 17.92 0.50 -17.54
CA ARG A 64 16.95 0.19 -18.60
C ARG A 64 16.90 -1.32 -18.88
N LEU A 65 18.05 -1.97 -18.98
CA LEU A 65 18.14 -3.42 -19.23
C LEU A 65 17.62 -4.22 -18.03
N LEU A 66 17.96 -3.80 -16.80
CA LEU A 66 17.47 -4.46 -15.59
C LEU A 66 15.94 -4.36 -15.48
N LEU A 67 15.35 -3.20 -15.80
CA LEU A 67 13.90 -3.03 -15.81
C LEU A 67 13.22 -3.96 -16.82
N ALA A 68 13.79 -4.10 -18.02
CA ALA A 68 13.26 -5.04 -19.02
C ALA A 68 13.32 -6.50 -18.54
N GLU A 69 14.41 -6.90 -17.88
CA GLU A 69 14.52 -8.25 -17.30
C GLU A 69 13.53 -8.46 -16.14
N MET A 70 13.32 -7.44 -15.30
CA MET A 70 12.33 -7.48 -14.22
C MET A 70 10.90 -7.66 -14.75
N ASP A 71 10.55 -7.03 -15.87
CA ASP A 71 9.23 -7.19 -16.49
C ASP A 71 8.98 -8.64 -16.93
N ASP A 72 10.00 -9.32 -17.49
CA ASP A 72 9.90 -10.73 -17.84
C ASP A 72 9.64 -11.60 -16.60
N TYR A 73 10.40 -11.38 -15.51
CA TYR A 73 10.19 -12.12 -14.25
C TYR A 73 8.81 -11.85 -13.63
N GLN A 74 8.29 -10.64 -13.74
CA GLN A 74 6.92 -10.34 -13.28
C GLN A 74 5.89 -11.21 -14.02
N GLY A 75 6.04 -11.37 -15.34
CA GLY A 75 5.18 -12.27 -16.12
C GLY A 75 5.25 -13.73 -15.64
N TYR A 76 6.45 -14.24 -15.37
CA TYR A 76 6.62 -15.59 -14.81
C TYR A 76 5.99 -15.74 -13.43
N ILE A 77 6.21 -14.78 -12.53
CA ILE A 77 5.62 -14.79 -11.18
C ILE A 77 4.09 -14.75 -11.27
N GLN A 78 3.53 -13.93 -12.16
CA GLN A 78 2.09 -13.84 -12.34
C GLN A 78 1.51 -15.18 -12.81
N ASN A 79 2.12 -15.82 -13.82
CA ASN A 79 1.69 -17.13 -14.30
C ASN A 79 1.73 -18.19 -13.19
N MET A 80 2.76 -18.16 -12.32
CA MET A 80 2.85 -19.06 -11.17
C MET A 80 1.74 -18.80 -10.14
N LYS A 81 1.43 -17.53 -9.87
CA LYS A 81 0.34 -17.14 -8.97
C LYS A 81 -1.01 -17.59 -9.51
N ASP A 82 -1.27 -17.36 -10.80
CA ASP A 82 -2.51 -17.76 -11.46
C ASP A 82 -2.69 -19.28 -11.42
N PHE A 83 -1.61 -20.04 -11.65
CA PHE A 83 -1.63 -21.49 -11.54
C PHE A 83 -1.91 -21.99 -10.10
N ALA A 84 -1.32 -21.33 -9.10
CA ALA A 84 -1.55 -21.66 -7.69
C ALA A 84 -3.00 -21.35 -7.26
N LEU A 85 -3.53 -20.18 -7.66
CA LEU A 85 -4.92 -19.81 -7.43
C LEU A 85 -5.90 -20.80 -8.07
N PHE A 86 -5.65 -21.16 -9.34
CA PHE A 86 -6.45 -22.17 -10.05
C PHE A 86 -6.44 -23.53 -9.34
N THR A 87 -5.31 -23.92 -8.76
CA THR A 87 -5.20 -25.18 -8.02
C THR A 87 -6.01 -25.15 -6.72
N GLU A 88 -5.95 -24.04 -5.98
CA GLU A 88 -6.75 -23.85 -4.76
C GLU A 88 -8.25 -23.79 -5.07
N GLU A 89 -8.66 -23.10 -6.13
CA GLU A 89 -10.06 -23.04 -6.56
C GLU A 89 -10.60 -24.45 -6.88
N LYS A 90 -9.84 -25.25 -7.64
CA LYS A 90 -10.18 -26.65 -7.91
C LYS A 90 -10.28 -27.51 -6.65
N HIS A 91 -9.40 -27.27 -5.68
CA HIS A 91 -9.45 -27.97 -4.41
C HIS A 91 -10.74 -27.61 -3.64
N ILE A 92 -11.09 -26.33 -3.55
CA ILE A 92 -12.33 -25.87 -2.89
C ILE A 92 -13.57 -26.52 -3.52
N GLN A 93 -13.61 -26.66 -4.85
CA GLN A 93 -14.73 -27.29 -5.56
C GLN A 93 -14.92 -28.79 -5.24
N GLN A 94 -13.92 -29.44 -4.62
CA GLN A 94 -13.97 -30.86 -4.25
C GLN A 94 -14.31 -31.09 -2.78
N LEU A 95 -14.38 -30.03 -1.97
CA LEU A 95 -14.70 -30.11 -0.56
C LEU A 95 -16.19 -30.40 -0.35
N ASP A 96 -16.53 -30.99 0.80
CA ASP A 96 -17.88 -30.92 1.34
C ASP A 96 -18.07 -29.66 2.21
N GLY A 97 -19.28 -29.44 2.74
CA GLY A 97 -19.60 -28.27 3.55
C GLY A 97 -18.72 -28.12 4.81
N TYR A 98 -18.52 -29.21 5.55
CA TYR A 98 -17.72 -29.20 6.78
C TYR A 98 -16.23 -29.00 6.50
N GLN A 99 -15.74 -29.60 5.42
CA GLN A 99 -14.38 -29.39 4.93
C GLN A 99 -14.17 -27.95 4.48
N PHE A 100 -15.16 -27.34 3.83
CA PHE A 100 -15.11 -25.94 3.43
C PHE A 100 -15.08 -24.98 4.63
N GLU A 101 -15.89 -25.23 5.66
CA GLU A 101 -15.85 -24.49 6.92
C GLU A 101 -14.46 -24.56 7.57
N SER A 102 -13.91 -25.77 7.66
CA SER A 102 -12.57 -26.01 8.21
C SER A 102 -11.49 -25.30 7.40
N TYR A 103 -11.56 -25.40 6.07
CA TYR A 103 -10.64 -24.73 5.15
C TYR A 103 -10.69 -23.20 5.31
N LEU A 104 -11.89 -22.62 5.38
CA LEU A 104 -12.04 -21.17 5.52
C LEU A 104 -11.53 -20.69 6.89
N ALA A 105 -11.77 -21.45 7.96
CA ALA A 105 -11.24 -21.12 9.29
C ALA A 105 -9.70 -21.14 9.31
N GLU A 106 -9.08 -22.12 8.65
CA GLU A 106 -7.62 -22.19 8.50
C GLU A 106 -7.07 -21.03 7.65
N LEU A 107 -7.71 -20.74 6.51
CA LEU A 107 -7.37 -19.62 5.64
C LEU A 107 -7.37 -18.29 6.41
N LEU A 108 -8.45 -18.04 7.16
CA LEU A 108 -8.59 -16.86 8.00
C LEU A 108 -7.52 -16.80 9.10
N SER A 109 -7.18 -17.94 9.70
CA SER A 109 -6.09 -18.04 10.67
C SER A 109 -4.75 -17.61 10.09
N MET A 110 -4.40 -18.13 8.90
CA MET A 110 -3.15 -17.77 8.20
C MET A 110 -3.06 -16.28 7.84
N ILE A 111 -4.20 -15.62 7.57
CA ILE A 111 -4.23 -14.19 7.30
C ILE A 111 -4.39 -13.32 8.56
N GLY A 112 -4.35 -13.93 9.75
CA GLY A 112 -4.16 -13.26 11.03
C GLY A 112 -5.44 -13.04 11.85
N TYR A 113 -6.44 -13.90 11.70
CA TYR A 113 -7.59 -14.00 12.59
C TYR A 113 -7.36 -15.13 13.61
N ASN A 114 -7.94 -15.02 14.80
CA ASN A 114 -8.15 -16.16 15.68
C ASN A 114 -9.48 -16.80 15.26
N THR A 115 -9.50 -18.09 14.90
CA THR A 115 -10.70 -18.73 14.37
C THR A 115 -11.14 -19.94 15.19
N PHE A 116 -12.45 -20.16 15.23
CA PHE A 116 -13.10 -21.28 15.88
C PHE A 116 -14.27 -21.76 15.02
N VAL A 117 -14.29 -23.04 14.65
CA VAL A 117 -15.42 -23.66 13.94
C VAL A 117 -16.47 -24.09 14.97
N THR A 118 -17.73 -23.74 14.76
CA THR A 118 -18.83 -24.12 15.67
C THR A 118 -19.21 -25.59 15.50
N ASN A 119 -19.91 -26.16 16.48
CA ASN A 119 -20.28 -27.57 16.43
C ASN A 119 -21.54 -27.76 15.55
N ALA A 120 -21.39 -28.53 14.47
CA ALA A 120 -22.42 -28.93 13.50
C ALA A 120 -23.81 -29.34 14.03
N SER A 121 -23.94 -29.70 15.31
CA SER A 121 -25.19 -30.16 15.91
C SER A 121 -25.94 -29.00 16.58
N GLY A 122 -26.98 -28.51 15.89
CA GLY A 122 -27.91 -27.50 16.43
C GLY A 122 -27.55 -26.05 16.11
N ASP A 123 -26.66 -25.83 15.15
CA ASP A 123 -26.13 -24.50 14.85
C ASP A 123 -27.21 -23.53 14.36
N GLN A 124 -27.21 -22.37 15.01
CA GLN A 124 -28.17 -21.29 14.78
C GLN A 124 -27.70 -20.35 13.66
N GLY A 125 -27.07 -20.91 12.61
CA GLY A 125 -26.71 -20.20 11.39
C GLY A 125 -25.34 -19.51 11.34
N ILE A 126 -24.40 -19.85 12.23
CA ILE A 126 -22.99 -19.42 12.16
C ILE A 126 -22.13 -20.68 12.23
N ASP A 127 -21.21 -20.84 11.28
CA ASP A 127 -20.34 -22.02 11.17
C ASP A 127 -18.92 -21.72 11.68
N ILE A 128 -18.48 -20.45 11.60
CA ILE A 128 -17.17 -20.01 12.07
C ILE A 128 -17.31 -18.72 12.87
N ILE A 129 -16.63 -18.66 14.00
CA ILE A 129 -16.34 -17.42 14.73
C ILE A 129 -14.89 -17.04 14.44
N ALA A 130 -14.68 -15.83 13.94
CA ALA A 130 -13.35 -15.26 13.73
C ALA A 130 -13.19 -14.01 14.58
N GLU A 131 -12.00 -13.79 15.14
CA GLU A 131 -11.70 -12.61 15.94
C GLU A 131 -10.39 -11.97 15.48
N LYS A 132 -10.38 -10.64 15.36
CA LYS A 132 -9.17 -9.88 15.06
C LYS A 132 -9.22 -8.52 15.72
N SER A 133 -8.15 -8.16 16.44
CA SER A 133 -8.05 -6.90 17.17
C SER A 133 -9.23 -6.64 18.13
N GLY A 134 -9.75 -7.69 18.76
CA GLY A 134 -10.89 -7.61 19.68
C GLY A 134 -12.27 -7.54 19.03
N VAL A 135 -12.35 -7.59 17.70
CA VAL A 135 -13.61 -7.60 16.94
C VAL A 135 -13.99 -9.03 16.57
N LYS A 136 -15.22 -9.42 16.86
CA LYS A 136 -15.76 -10.77 16.66
C LYS A 136 -16.71 -10.83 15.46
N PHE A 137 -16.40 -11.72 14.54
CA PHE A 137 -17.14 -11.96 13.31
C PHE A 137 -17.82 -13.34 13.37
N GLY A 138 -19.12 -13.39 13.11
CA GLY A 138 -19.83 -14.63 12.84
C GLY A 138 -19.93 -14.86 11.34
N ILE A 139 -19.49 -16.03 10.88
CA ILE A 139 -19.41 -16.37 9.46
C ILE A 139 -20.28 -17.61 9.19
N GLN A 140 -21.25 -17.47 8.29
CA GLN A 140 -21.97 -18.59 7.69
C GLN A 140 -21.30 -18.93 6.35
N CYS A 141 -20.89 -20.17 6.21
CA CYS A 141 -20.34 -20.77 5.01
C CYS A 141 -21.46 -21.40 4.17
N LYS A 142 -21.42 -21.18 2.86
CA LYS A 142 -22.31 -21.85 1.89
C LYS A 142 -21.50 -22.33 0.69
N LEU A 143 -21.22 -23.62 0.62
CA LEU A 143 -20.58 -24.25 -0.53
C LEU A 143 -21.63 -24.78 -1.50
N TYR A 144 -21.98 -24.03 -2.56
CA TYR A 144 -23.07 -24.35 -3.48
C TYR A 144 -22.65 -24.35 -4.96
N HIS A 145 -23.39 -25.10 -5.78
CA HIS A 145 -23.26 -25.09 -7.24
C HIS A 145 -24.05 -23.95 -7.92
N SER A 146 -24.94 -23.29 -7.19
CA SER A 146 -25.77 -22.18 -7.66
C SER A 146 -25.68 -20.98 -6.72
N SER A 147 -26.19 -19.83 -7.18
CA SER A 147 -26.15 -18.61 -6.40
C SER A 147 -26.87 -18.72 -5.06
N VAL A 148 -26.29 -18.10 -4.03
CA VAL A 148 -26.79 -18.14 -2.66
C VAL A 148 -27.96 -17.16 -2.50
N GLY A 149 -29.06 -17.65 -1.91
CA GLY A 149 -30.29 -16.89 -1.67
C GLY A 149 -30.45 -16.38 -0.24
N ASN A 150 -31.57 -15.70 0.02
CA ASN A 150 -31.84 -14.95 1.26
C ASN A 150 -31.73 -15.76 2.56
N LYS A 151 -32.00 -17.08 2.50
CA LYS A 151 -31.98 -17.95 3.68
C LYS A 151 -30.64 -17.89 4.41
N ALA A 152 -29.53 -17.89 3.68
CA ALA A 152 -28.19 -17.80 4.28
C ALA A 152 -27.98 -16.47 5.04
N ILE A 153 -28.53 -15.38 4.51
CA ILE A 153 -28.45 -14.06 5.15
C ILE A 153 -29.27 -14.04 6.44
N GLN A 154 -30.47 -14.62 6.42
CA GLN A 154 -31.37 -14.68 7.58
C GLN A 154 -30.79 -15.56 8.70
N GLU A 155 -30.19 -16.69 8.33
CA GLU A 155 -29.47 -17.58 9.25
C GLU A 155 -28.31 -16.83 9.92
N CYS A 156 -27.45 -16.19 9.14
CA CYS A 156 -26.32 -15.43 9.67
C CYS A 156 -26.78 -14.26 10.56
N PHE A 157 -27.76 -13.48 10.10
CA PHE A 157 -28.31 -12.35 10.89
C PHE A 157 -28.87 -12.78 12.24
N THR A 158 -29.54 -13.94 12.29
CA THR A 158 -30.02 -14.49 13.55
C THR A 158 -28.84 -14.95 14.40
N GLY A 159 -27.96 -15.76 13.82
CA GLY A 159 -26.85 -16.41 14.51
C GLY A 159 -25.85 -15.44 15.13
N ILE A 160 -25.56 -14.30 14.50
CA ILE A 160 -24.67 -13.29 15.12
C ILE A 160 -25.20 -12.74 16.44
N LYS A 161 -26.53 -12.73 16.64
CA LYS A 161 -27.12 -12.29 17.92
C LYS A 161 -26.97 -13.34 19.01
N ILE A 162 -27.07 -14.61 18.64
CA ILE A 162 -26.92 -15.74 19.56
C ILE A 162 -25.48 -15.89 20.01
N TYR A 163 -24.54 -15.72 19.09
CA TYR A 163 -23.11 -15.83 19.36
C TYR A 163 -22.49 -14.51 19.83
N GLU A 164 -23.29 -13.43 19.98
CA GLU A 164 -22.83 -12.09 20.38
C GLU A 164 -21.64 -11.61 19.53
N CYS A 165 -21.75 -11.78 18.22
CA CYS A 165 -20.76 -11.27 17.27
C CYS A 165 -21.07 -9.81 16.91
N ASP A 166 -20.01 -9.04 16.69
CA ASP A 166 -20.09 -7.63 16.29
C ASP A 166 -20.54 -7.52 14.82
N TYR A 167 -20.04 -8.42 13.97
CA TYR A 167 -20.33 -8.42 12.53
C TYR A 167 -20.71 -9.81 12.01
N GLY A 168 -21.57 -9.84 10.99
CA GLY A 168 -22.00 -11.06 10.32
C GLY A 168 -21.50 -11.11 8.88
N ILE A 169 -21.09 -12.29 8.45
CA ILE A 169 -20.55 -12.55 7.11
C ILE A 169 -21.23 -13.80 6.56
N VAL A 170 -21.60 -13.77 5.29
CA VAL A 170 -21.90 -14.99 4.53
C VAL A 170 -20.82 -15.18 3.48
N CYS A 171 -20.13 -16.31 3.56
CA CYS A 171 -19.06 -16.68 2.64
C CYS A 171 -19.50 -17.84 1.74
N THR A 172 -19.20 -17.75 0.44
CA THR A 172 -19.54 -18.79 -0.53
C THR A 172 -18.49 -18.90 -1.64
N ASN A 173 -18.39 -20.08 -2.24
CA ASN A 173 -17.63 -20.31 -3.46
C ASN A 173 -18.35 -19.81 -4.73
N ASN A 174 -19.55 -19.25 -4.60
CA ASN A 174 -20.38 -18.80 -5.71
C ASN A 174 -20.73 -17.32 -5.55
N TYR A 175 -21.80 -16.85 -6.20
CA TYR A 175 -22.29 -15.48 -6.10
C TYR A 175 -23.64 -15.43 -5.41
N PHE A 176 -24.04 -14.24 -4.98
CA PHE A 176 -25.33 -14.00 -4.32
C PHE A 176 -26.41 -13.58 -5.33
N THR A 177 -27.65 -14.01 -5.09
CA THR A 177 -28.79 -13.50 -5.85
C THR A 177 -29.02 -12.01 -5.57
N PRO A 178 -29.66 -11.24 -6.47
CA PRO A 178 -29.99 -9.84 -6.21
C PRO A 178 -30.79 -9.64 -4.92
N SER A 179 -31.73 -10.54 -4.63
CA SER A 179 -32.53 -10.51 -3.40
C SER A 179 -31.69 -10.76 -2.14
N ALA A 180 -30.66 -11.61 -2.23
CA ALA A 180 -29.75 -11.87 -1.12
C ALA A 180 -28.85 -10.66 -0.85
N LYS A 181 -28.39 -9.98 -1.92
CA LYS A 181 -27.68 -8.70 -1.81
C LYS A 181 -28.53 -7.62 -1.13
N GLU A 182 -29.79 -7.49 -1.52
CA GLU A 182 -30.74 -6.56 -0.86
C GLU A 182 -30.98 -6.93 0.61
N ALA A 183 -31.15 -8.22 0.92
CA ALA A 183 -31.31 -8.68 2.29
C ALA A 183 -30.07 -8.39 3.14
N ALA A 184 -28.88 -8.65 2.59
CA ALA A 184 -27.61 -8.42 3.25
C ALA A 184 -27.39 -6.94 3.56
N GLU A 185 -27.72 -6.06 2.61
CA GLU A 185 -27.72 -4.62 2.83
C GLU A 185 -28.67 -4.22 3.97
N LYS A 186 -29.90 -4.75 4.01
CA LYS A 186 -30.87 -4.43 5.07
C LYS A 186 -30.53 -4.98 6.45
N THR A 187 -29.70 -6.01 6.51
CA THR A 187 -29.33 -6.71 7.76
C THR A 187 -27.90 -6.40 8.20
N ASP A 188 -27.18 -5.58 7.43
CA ASP A 188 -25.78 -5.22 7.62
C ASP A 188 -24.85 -6.45 7.69
N ILE A 189 -25.17 -7.46 6.87
CA ILE A 189 -24.40 -8.70 6.70
C ILE A 189 -23.45 -8.55 5.50
N GLU A 190 -22.17 -8.85 5.71
CA GLU A 190 -21.18 -8.79 4.66
C GLU A 190 -21.24 -10.03 3.76
N LEU A 191 -21.02 -9.80 2.47
CA LEU A 191 -21.06 -10.84 1.44
C LEU A 191 -19.65 -11.11 0.92
N TRP A 192 -19.16 -12.31 1.17
CA TRP A 192 -17.91 -12.82 0.60
C TRP A 192 -18.25 -13.84 -0.47
N ASP A 193 -18.36 -13.37 -1.71
CA ASP A 193 -18.58 -14.21 -2.88
C ASP A 193 -17.27 -14.84 -3.38
N HIS A 194 -17.38 -15.58 -4.49
CA HIS A 194 -16.25 -16.25 -5.16
C HIS A 194 -15.01 -15.35 -5.28
N ASP A 195 -15.17 -14.14 -5.81
CA ASP A 195 -14.03 -13.25 -6.08
C ASP A 195 -13.38 -12.79 -4.78
N TYR A 196 -14.18 -12.49 -3.76
CA TYR A 196 -13.66 -12.15 -2.44
C TYR A 196 -12.89 -13.33 -1.82
N LEU A 197 -13.46 -14.53 -1.87
CA LEU A 197 -12.82 -15.75 -1.37
C LEU A 197 -11.48 -15.99 -2.07
N MET A 198 -11.42 -15.86 -3.40
CA MET A 198 -10.16 -16.00 -4.15
C MET A 198 -9.15 -14.91 -3.80
N GLY A 199 -9.63 -13.70 -3.48
CA GLY A 199 -8.79 -12.63 -2.93
C GLY A 199 -8.18 -12.98 -1.57
N LEU A 200 -8.90 -13.68 -0.69
CA LEU A 200 -8.36 -14.19 0.57
C LEU A 200 -7.30 -15.28 0.34
N VAL A 201 -7.57 -16.21 -0.59
CA VAL A 201 -6.60 -17.24 -0.99
C VAL A 201 -5.32 -16.61 -1.54
N ALA A 202 -5.43 -15.57 -2.38
CA ALA A 202 -4.28 -14.83 -2.88
C ALA A 202 -3.45 -14.23 -1.74
N GLN A 203 -4.09 -13.63 -0.73
CA GLN A 203 -3.40 -13.08 0.45
C GLN A 203 -2.66 -14.16 1.26
N LYS A 204 -3.26 -15.36 1.41
CA LYS A 204 -2.58 -16.52 2.00
C LYS A 204 -1.32 -16.89 1.20
N LEU A 205 -1.42 -16.95 -0.11
CA LEU A 205 -0.29 -17.28 -0.99
C LEU A 205 0.83 -16.23 -0.89
N ASP A 206 0.48 -14.94 -0.87
CA ASP A 206 1.44 -13.85 -0.72
C ASP A 206 2.14 -13.88 0.65
N LYS A 207 1.39 -14.10 1.74
CA LYS A 207 1.99 -14.25 3.08
C LYS A 207 2.91 -15.45 3.17
N LYS A 208 2.55 -16.57 2.54
CA LYS A 208 3.41 -17.76 2.48
C LYS A 208 4.69 -17.49 1.71
N ALA A 209 4.63 -16.73 0.61
CA ALA A 209 5.81 -16.32 -0.14
C ALA A 209 6.71 -15.38 0.67
N LEU A 210 6.15 -14.44 1.45
CA LEU A 210 6.89 -13.52 2.32
C LEU A 210 7.48 -14.19 3.57
N GLY A 211 6.88 -15.30 4.05
CA GLY A 211 7.33 -16.06 5.22
C GLY A 211 8.59 -16.91 5.01
N HIS A 212 9.11 -16.99 3.79
CA HIS A 212 10.43 -17.56 3.49
C HIS A 212 11.46 -16.43 3.27
N SER A 213 11.95 -15.89 4.39
CA SER A 213 13.17 -15.08 4.54
C SER A 213 13.46 -14.08 3.40
N PHE A 214 12.79 -12.95 3.43
CA PHE A 214 13.35 -11.70 2.92
C PHE A 214 12.85 -10.56 3.80
N GLU A 215 13.67 -10.07 4.75
CA GLU A 215 13.38 -8.81 5.43
C GLU A 215 13.74 -7.66 4.49
N PRO A 216 12.78 -6.87 4.00
CA PRO A 216 13.10 -5.65 3.29
C PRO A 216 13.36 -4.56 4.33
N THR A 217 14.58 -4.02 4.37
CA THR A 217 14.88 -2.78 5.09
C THR A 217 13.97 -1.64 4.64
N PRO A 218 13.55 -0.74 5.53
CA PRO A 218 12.59 0.31 5.20
C PRO A 218 13.26 1.36 4.32
N SER A 219 12.95 1.32 3.02
CA SER A 219 13.25 2.40 2.07
C SER A 219 11.99 2.75 1.30
N SER A 220 11.70 4.04 1.32
CA SER A 220 10.55 4.72 0.76
C SER A 220 10.35 4.45 -0.73
N THR A 221 9.32 3.67 -1.05
CA THR A 221 8.60 3.81 -2.32
C THR A 221 7.14 3.48 -2.05
N LYS A 222 6.26 4.47 -2.19
CA LYS A 222 4.82 4.26 -2.24
C LYS A 222 4.54 3.43 -3.49
N SER A 223 4.40 2.12 -3.34
CA SER A 223 3.81 1.25 -4.35
C SER A 223 2.31 1.15 -4.11
N SER A 224 1.59 1.84 -4.98
CA SER A 224 0.18 1.60 -5.29
C SER A 224 -0.01 0.14 -5.69
N GLY A 225 -0.79 -0.64 -4.93
CA GLY A 225 -0.97 -2.06 -5.25
C GLY A 225 -1.78 -2.86 -4.24
N ALA A 226 -3.00 -2.43 -3.95
CA ALA A 226 -4.09 -3.29 -3.51
C ALA A 226 -5.38 -2.55 -3.79
N VAL A 227 -5.99 -2.80 -4.96
CA VAL A 227 -7.41 -2.51 -5.13
C VAL A 227 -8.16 -3.60 -4.36
N THR A 228 -8.12 -3.52 -3.01
CA THR A 228 -9.37 -3.70 -2.26
C THR A 228 -10.37 -2.85 -3.02
N LYS A 229 -11.54 -3.37 -3.41
CA LYS A 229 -12.64 -2.49 -3.76
C LYS A 229 -12.83 -1.56 -2.56
N THR A 230 -12.20 -0.40 -2.63
CA THR A 230 -12.47 0.73 -1.78
C THR A 230 -13.92 0.97 -2.07
N ASP A 231 -14.74 0.72 -1.07
CA ASP A 231 -16.13 1.09 -1.08
C ASP A 231 -16.29 2.42 -1.84
N ASP A 232 -17.24 2.49 -2.78
CA ASP A 232 -17.36 3.63 -3.70
C ASP A 232 -17.51 4.99 -2.97
N LEU A 233 -17.87 4.96 -1.67
CA LEU A 233 -17.98 6.13 -0.80
C LEU A 233 -16.71 6.41 0.03
N PHE A 234 -15.73 5.51 0.06
CA PHE A 234 -14.56 5.61 0.95
C PHE A 234 -13.73 6.88 0.70
N ASP A 235 -13.44 7.21 -0.56
CA ASP A 235 -12.69 8.42 -0.90
C ASP A 235 -13.43 9.70 -0.48
N GLN A 236 -14.77 9.69 -0.58
CA GLN A 236 -15.62 10.80 -0.15
C GLN A 236 -15.63 10.92 1.39
N VAL A 237 -15.66 9.79 2.08
CA VAL A 237 -15.59 9.71 3.55
C VAL A 237 -14.23 10.19 4.06
N VAL A 238 -13.13 9.81 3.41
CA VAL A 238 -11.78 10.30 3.73
C VAL A 238 -11.68 11.80 3.51
N THR A 239 -12.24 12.31 2.41
CA THR A 239 -12.26 13.74 2.10
C THR A 239 -13.04 14.52 3.16
N PHE A 240 -14.21 14.03 3.56
CA PHE A 240 -14.99 14.62 4.64
C PHE A 240 -14.25 14.55 5.99
N THR A 241 -13.62 13.43 6.30
CA THR A 241 -12.87 13.23 7.55
C THR A 241 -11.73 14.25 7.67
N LYS A 242 -11.01 14.54 6.58
CA LYS A 242 -9.97 15.59 6.56
C LYS A 242 -10.51 17.01 6.77
N SER A 243 -11.82 17.23 6.57
CA SER A 243 -12.47 18.53 6.76
C SER A 243 -12.94 18.80 8.20
N VAL A 244 -12.91 17.78 9.08
CA VAL A 244 -13.37 17.87 10.47
C VAL A 244 -12.21 17.59 11.44
N GLN A 245 -12.33 18.04 12.69
CA GLN A 245 -11.30 17.82 13.72
C GLN A 245 -11.40 16.43 14.39
N SER A 246 -12.60 15.86 14.41
CA SER A 246 -12.89 14.55 14.97
C SER A 246 -13.99 13.86 14.18
N ILE A 247 -13.95 12.54 14.11
CA ILE A 247 -14.94 11.73 13.41
C ILE A 247 -15.48 10.64 14.34
N SER A 248 -16.77 10.30 14.19
CA SER A 248 -17.40 9.17 14.89
C SER A 248 -18.29 8.39 13.93
N ILE A 249 -18.65 7.16 14.30
CA ILE A 249 -19.54 6.31 13.51
C ILE A 249 -20.88 7.01 13.26
N SER A 250 -21.49 7.59 14.30
CA SER A 250 -22.76 8.32 14.17
C SER A 250 -22.66 9.54 13.25
N MET A 251 -21.51 10.21 13.22
CA MET A 251 -21.30 11.35 12.32
C MET A 251 -21.26 10.89 10.85
N LEU A 252 -20.65 9.73 10.59
CA LEU A 252 -20.61 9.15 9.26
C LEU A 252 -21.99 8.63 8.80
N THR A 253 -22.74 7.95 9.66
CA THR A 253 -24.09 7.47 9.32
C THR A 253 -25.11 8.61 9.15
N GLN A 254 -24.89 9.78 9.77
CA GLN A 254 -25.69 10.99 9.53
C GLN A 254 -25.31 11.71 8.23
N LYS A 255 -24.02 11.69 7.88
CA LYS A 255 -23.48 12.46 6.75
C LYS A 255 -23.58 11.70 5.42
N PHE A 256 -23.48 10.38 5.47
CA PHE A 256 -23.50 9.51 4.30
C PHE A 256 -24.64 8.50 4.45
N PRO A 257 -25.27 8.06 3.35
CA PRO A 257 -26.33 7.05 3.36
C PRO A 257 -25.70 5.66 3.58
N ILE A 258 -25.08 5.47 4.74
CA ILE A 258 -24.38 4.25 5.13
C ILE A 258 -24.88 3.79 6.48
N GLN A 259 -24.91 2.48 6.65
CA GLN A 259 -25.32 1.85 7.89
C GLN A 259 -24.17 1.81 8.90
N TYR A 260 -24.50 1.45 10.13
CA TYR A 260 -23.58 1.54 11.26
C TYR A 260 -22.29 0.73 11.04
N ASN A 261 -22.39 -0.51 10.56
CA ASN A 261 -21.20 -1.35 10.39
C ASN A 261 -20.32 -0.85 9.24
N ARG A 262 -20.94 -0.36 8.17
CA ARG A 262 -20.22 0.28 7.06
C ARG A 262 -19.47 1.53 7.53
N ALA A 263 -20.07 2.33 8.41
CA ALA A 263 -19.40 3.47 9.04
C ALA A 263 -18.28 3.05 10.00
N ALA A 264 -18.46 1.99 10.79
CA ALA A 264 -17.43 1.44 11.66
C ALA A 264 -16.20 0.96 10.87
N ARG A 265 -16.43 0.24 9.76
CA ARG A 265 -15.37 -0.18 8.84
C ARG A 265 -14.59 1.00 8.25
N PHE A 266 -15.25 2.09 7.90
CA PHE A 266 -14.55 3.28 7.42
C PHE A 266 -13.68 3.91 8.51
N ILE A 267 -14.17 3.95 9.74
CA ILE A 267 -13.39 4.41 10.89
C ILE A 267 -12.13 3.54 11.07
N ASP A 268 -12.25 2.21 11.00
CA ASP A 268 -11.11 1.32 11.18
C ASP A 268 -10.13 1.35 10.00
N GLN A 269 -10.65 1.42 8.76
CA GLN A 269 -9.80 1.61 7.57
C GLN A 269 -9.04 2.93 7.63
N MET A 270 -9.69 4.02 8.04
CA MET A 270 -9.04 5.33 8.20
C MET A 270 -8.00 5.33 9.34
N ALA A 271 -8.24 4.57 10.42
CA ALA A 271 -7.27 4.41 11.50
C ALA A 271 -6.04 3.63 11.01
N HIS A 272 -6.25 2.52 10.30
CA HIS A 272 -5.16 1.73 9.71
C HIS A 272 -4.35 2.52 8.68
N LEU A 273 -4.98 3.43 7.93
CA LEU A 273 -4.29 4.33 6.99
C LEU A 273 -3.62 5.53 7.69
N GLY A 274 -3.73 5.63 9.02
CA GLY A 274 -3.14 6.71 9.83
C GLY A 274 -3.82 8.07 9.66
N ILE A 275 -5.02 8.11 9.09
CA ILE A 275 -5.81 9.34 8.86
C ILE A 275 -6.45 9.82 10.17
N ILE A 276 -6.80 8.89 11.06
CA ILE A 276 -7.37 9.18 12.38
C ILE A 276 -6.60 8.42 13.46
N ALA A 277 -6.69 8.87 14.71
CA ALA A 277 -6.11 8.15 15.85
C ALA A 277 -6.80 6.79 16.11
N GLU A 278 -6.06 5.81 16.61
CA GLU A 278 -6.64 4.56 17.13
C GLU A 278 -7.41 4.83 18.44
N GLY A 279 -8.52 4.13 18.66
CA GLY A 279 -9.40 4.30 19.83
C GLY A 279 -10.56 3.32 19.83
N ALA A 280 -11.34 3.30 20.93
CA ALA A 280 -12.50 2.41 21.06
C ALA A 280 -13.59 2.72 20.01
N GLU A 281 -14.43 1.73 19.68
CA GLU A 281 -15.40 1.78 18.57
C GLU A 281 -16.42 2.93 18.65
N ASN A 282 -16.74 3.43 19.85
CA ASN A 282 -17.83 4.41 20.05
C ASN A 282 -17.39 5.82 20.45
N GLU A 283 -16.09 6.12 20.41
CA GLU A 283 -15.57 7.44 20.79
C GLU A 283 -15.20 8.29 19.57
N PRO A 284 -15.39 9.63 19.62
CA PRO A 284 -14.90 10.52 18.58
C PRO A 284 -13.38 10.41 18.43
N ARG A 285 -12.90 9.96 17.27
CA ARG A 285 -11.48 9.81 16.97
C ARG A 285 -10.93 11.10 16.37
N LYS A 286 -9.80 11.59 16.90
CA LYS A 286 -9.14 12.80 16.38
C LYS A 286 -8.55 12.54 14.99
N VAL A 287 -8.74 13.50 14.09
CA VAL A 287 -8.19 13.47 12.73
C VAL A 287 -6.73 13.92 12.77
N ARG A 288 -5.85 13.21 12.06
CA ARG A 288 -4.44 13.56 11.91
C ARG A 288 -4.28 14.42 10.65
N HIS A 289 -3.66 15.59 10.79
CA HIS A 289 -3.37 16.53 9.71
C HIS A 289 -1.94 16.38 9.20
#